data_AF-A0A4S0N6K2-F1
#
_entry.id   AF-A0A4S0N6K2-F1
#
_cell.length_a   1.000
_cell.length_b   1.000
_cell.length_c   1.000
_cell.angle_alpha   90.00
_cell.angle_beta   90.00
_cell.angle_gamma   90.00
#
_symmetry.space_group_name_H-M   'P 1'
#
loop_
_entity.id
_entity.type
_entity.pdbx_description
1 polymer ?
#
loop_
_entity_poly.entity_id
_entity_poly.type
_entity_poly.pdbx_seq_one_letter_code
_entity_poly.pdbx_strand_id
1 'polypeptide(L)'
;ILAADIFILGTPIWLGQPCSVAKRVMERMDAFLDEADDKGRMPAAGKVAVVAIVGNEDGAHHCHAECYQALNDVGFTVPANAGVYWVGEAMGDVNYVDLPKTPDKVAEVIEMAASNTVHLAKMLAGSIYPGVGKG
;
A
#
# COMPACT_ATOMS: atom_id res chain seq x y z
N ILE A 1 13.60 0.92 3.32
CA ILE A 1 12.37 0.12 3.14
C ILE A 1 12.50 -1.23 3.85
N LEU A 2 13.51 -2.03 3.53
CA LEU A 2 13.63 -3.41 4.07
C LEU A 2 13.82 -3.52 5.60
N ALA A 3 14.25 -2.46 6.28
CA ALA A 3 14.32 -2.44 7.74
C ALA A 3 12.94 -2.33 8.43
N ALA A 4 11.87 -2.02 7.70
CA ALA A 4 10.52 -1.90 8.25
C ALA A 4 9.72 -3.19 8.05
N ASP A 5 8.83 -3.51 9.00
CA ASP A 5 7.86 -4.61 8.87
C ASP A 5 6.60 -4.17 8.11
N ILE A 6 6.28 -2.87 8.18
CA ILE A 6 5.11 -2.25 7.55
C ILE A 6 5.60 -1.11 6.64
N PHE A 7 5.17 -1.14 5.39
CA PHE A 7 5.39 -0.09 4.41
C PHE A 7 4.06 0.62 4.08
N ILE A 8 4.03 1.95 4.18
CA ILE A 8 2.86 2.75 3.81
C ILE A 8 3.22 3.63 2.62
N LEU A 9 2.55 3.43 1.49
CA LEU A 9 2.67 4.27 0.31
C LEU A 9 1.57 5.33 0.31
N GLY A 10 1.93 6.57 0.61
CA GLY A 10 1.03 7.71 0.43
C GLY A 10 1.12 8.27 -0.99
N THR A 11 0.00 8.35 -1.71
CA THR A 11 -0.02 8.94 -3.05
C THR A 11 -1.26 9.81 -3.26
N PRO A 12 -1.11 11.00 -3.89
CA PRO A 12 -2.27 11.69 -4.44
C PRO A 12 -2.75 10.97 -5.71
N ILE A 13 -4.00 11.23 -6.09
CA ILE A 13 -4.55 10.92 -7.42
C ILE A 13 -4.18 12.06 -8.36
N TRP A 14 -3.62 11.72 -9.51
CA TRP A 14 -3.35 12.68 -10.58
C TRP A 14 -3.76 12.08 -11.91
N LEU A 15 -4.68 12.73 -12.64
CA LEU A 15 -5.25 12.21 -13.89
C LEU A 15 -5.84 10.80 -13.73
N GLY A 16 -6.48 10.52 -12.59
CA GLY A 16 -7.02 9.20 -12.27
C GLY A 16 -5.97 8.11 -11.99
N GLN A 17 -4.71 8.49 -11.74
CA GLN A 17 -3.57 7.58 -11.60
C GLN A 17 -2.80 7.86 -10.30
N PRO A 18 -2.03 6.88 -9.77
CA PRO A 18 -1.03 7.16 -8.75
C PRO A 18 -0.03 8.19 -9.27
N CYS A 19 0.52 9.03 -8.39
CA CYS A 19 1.45 10.07 -8.82
C CYS A 19 2.74 9.46 -9.38
N SER A 20 3.43 10.21 -10.26
CA SER A 20 4.66 9.72 -10.91
C SER A 20 5.80 9.44 -9.94
N VAL A 21 5.78 10.02 -8.74
CA VAL A 21 6.75 9.70 -7.67
C VAL A 21 6.45 8.32 -7.08
N ALA A 22 5.17 8.01 -6.81
CA ALA A 22 4.76 6.71 -6.29
C ALA A 22 5.08 5.59 -7.29
N LYS A 23 4.80 5.80 -8.58
CA LYS A 23 5.18 4.85 -9.65
C LYS A 23 6.69 4.60 -9.68
N ARG A 24 7.51 5.65 -9.67
CA ARG A 24 8.98 5.52 -9.63
C ARG A 24 9.51 4.82 -8.38
N VAL A 25 8.83 4.92 -7.24
CA VAL A 25 9.19 4.16 -6.04
C VAL A 25 8.95 2.67 -6.27
N MET A 26 7.79 2.30 -6.81
CA MET A 26 7.45 0.90 -7.12
C MET A 26 8.33 0.33 -8.26
N GLU A 27 8.58 1.09 -9.32
CA GLU A 27 9.50 0.73 -10.41
C GLU A 27 10.91 0.38 -9.91
N ARG A 28 11.39 1.06 -8.87
CA ARG A 28 12.71 0.74 -8.27
C ARG A 28 12.67 -0.50 -7.39
N MET A 29 11.50 -0.87 -6.86
CA MET A 29 11.33 -2.11 -6.10
C MET A 29 11.33 -3.34 -7.02
N ASP A 30 11.20 -3.17 -8.33
CA ASP A 30 11.35 -4.25 -9.33
C ASP A 30 12.69 -4.99 -9.20
N ALA A 31 13.74 -4.32 -8.71
CA ALA A 31 15.03 -4.94 -8.37
C ALA A 31 14.92 -6.11 -7.38
N PHE A 32 13.84 -6.18 -6.58
CA PHE A 32 13.59 -7.28 -5.64
C PHE A 32 13.40 -8.64 -6.34
N LEU A 33 13.05 -8.65 -7.62
CA LEU A 33 12.90 -9.87 -8.41
C LEU A 33 14.21 -10.67 -8.47
N ASP A 34 15.34 -9.98 -8.62
CA ASP A 34 16.67 -10.58 -8.72
C ASP A 34 17.32 -10.83 -7.34
N GLU A 35 16.68 -10.38 -6.27
CA GLU A 35 17.15 -10.51 -4.88
C GLU A 35 16.41 -11.60 -4.10
N ALA A 36 15.60 -12.42 -4.79
CA ALA A 36 14.88 -13.51 -4.17
C ALA A 36 15.83 -14.60 -3.62
N ASP A 37 15.52 -15.10 -2.42
CA ASP A 37 16.31 -16.14 -1.77
C ASP A 37 16.21 -17.52 -2.46
N ASP A 38 16.89 -18.52 -1.90
CA ASP A 38 16.89 -19.90 -2.43
C ASP A 38 15.51 -20.59 -2.39
N LYS A 39 14.52 -19.96 -1.74
CA LYS A 39 13.12 -20.39 -1.67
C LYS A 39 12.19 -19.52 -2.52
N GLY A 40 12.75 -18.65 -3.37
CA GLY A 40 11.99 -17.76 -4.25
C GLY A 40 11.27 -16.62 -3.52
N ARG A 41 11.70 -16.29 -2.30
CA ARG A 41 11.08 -15.21 -1.51
C ARG A 41 11.85 -13.92 -1.74
N MET A 42 11.16 -12.91 -2.27
CA MET A 42 11.73 -11.57 -2.46
C MET A 42 12.05 -10.90 -1.12
N PRO A 43 12.91 -9.87 -1.09
CA PRO A 43 13.24 -9.11 0.13
C PRO A 43 12.03 -8.57 0.92
N ALA A 44 10.91 -8.32 0.25
CA ALA A 44 9.68 -7.87 0.88
C ALA A 44 8.79 -9.01 1.42
N ALA A 45 9.10 -10.27 1.13
CA ALA A 45 8.35 -11.41 1.64
C ALA A 45 8.35 -11.36 3.18
N GLY A 46 7.16 -11.45 3.78
CA GLY A 46 6.97 -11.31 5.22
C GLY A 46 6.77 -9.87 5.71
N LYS A 47 6.70 -8.89 4.80
CA LYS A 47 6.38 -7.49 5.10
C LYS A 47 4.98 -7.15 4.62
N VAL A 48 4.36 -6.18 5.29
CA VAL A 48 2.99 -5.75 4.98
C VAL A 48 3.02 -4.40 4.28
N ALA A 49 2.19 -4.21 3.27
CA ALA A 49 2.01 -2.93 2.61
C ALA A 49 0.57 -2.40 2.72
N VAL A 50 0.45 -1.09 2.89
CA VAL A 50 -0.81 -0.33 2.84
C VAL A 50 -0.60 0.88 1.94
N VAL A 51 -1.63 1.25 1.19
CA VAL A 51 -1.62 2.42 0.31
C VAL A 51 -2.68 3.41 0.80
N ALA A 52 -2.24 4.62 1.13
CA ALA A 52 -3.10 5.72 1.55
C ALA A 52 -3.24 6.74 0.42
N ILE A 53 -4.48 7.03 0.03
CA ILE A 53 -4.77 7.85 -1.15
C ILE A 53 -5.52 9.12 -0.77
N VAL A 54 -5.14 10.24 -1.39
CA VAL A 54 -5.93 11.47 -1.37
C VAL A 54 -6.17 11.94 -2.80
N GLY A 55 -7.32 12.51 -3.09
CA GLY A 55 -7.57 13.15 -4.38
C GLY A 55 -8.69 14.15 -4.27
N ASN A 56 -8.64 15.21 -5.09
CA ASN A 56 -9.75 16.16 -5.15
C ASN A 56 -11.00 15.49 -5.74
N GLU A 57 -10.82 14.48 -6.58
CA GLU A 57 -11.89 13.75 -7.26
C GLU A 57 -11.54 12.26 -7.42
N ASP A 58 -12.42 11.53 -8.11
CA ASP A 58 -12.44 10.08 -8.32
C ASP A 58 -11.08 9.44 -8.75
N GLY A 59 -10.94 8.14 -8.49
CA GLY A 59 -9.80 7.33 -8.93
C GLY A 59 -9.14 6.48 -7.82
N ALA A 60 -9.64 6.55 -6.59
CA ALA A 60 -8.99 5.88 -5.44
C ALA A 60 -8.89 4.36 -5.61
N HIS A 61 -9.98 3.69 -6.01
CA HIS A 61 -9.98 2.23 -6.18
C HIS A 61 -9.10 1.78 -7.33
N HIS A 62 -9.09 2.54 -8.43
CA HIS A 62 -8.18 2.30 -9.57
C HIS A 62 -6.71 2.41 -9.14
N CYS A 63 -6.38 3.48 -8.41
CA CYS A 63 -5.03 3.68 -7.88
C CYS A 63 -4.64 2.61 -6.86
N HIS A 64 -5.56 2.16 -6.00
CA HIS A 64 -5.36 1.01 -5.11
C HIS A 64 -5.07 -0.26 -5.90
N ALA A 65 -5.83 -0.54 -6.97
CA ALA A 65 -5.61 -1.72 -7.81
C ALA A 65 -4.22 -1.72 -8.42
N GLU A 66 -3.77 -0.60 -9.02
CA GLU A 66 -2.42 -0.48 -9.57
C GLU A 66 -1.34 -0.65 -8.49
N CYS A 67 -1.45 0.06 -7.37
CA CYS A 67 -0.41 0.03 -6.34
C CYS A 67 -0.35 -1.33 -5.63
N TYR A 68 -1.49 -1.91 -5.27
CA TYR A 68 -1.51 -3.19 -4.56
C TYR A 68 -1.08 -4.35 -5.44
N GLN A 69 -1.41 -4.33 -6.73
CA GLN A 69 -0.89 -5.31 -7.67
C GLN A 69 0.64 -5.21 -7.77
N ALA A 70 1.18 -4.01 -7.99
CA ALA A 70 2.63 -3.83 -8.08
C ALA A 70 3.37 -4.19 -6.77
N LEU A 71 2.82 -3.81 -5.61
CA LEU A 71 3.41 -4.13 -4.31
C LEU A 71 3.35 -5.64 -4.00
N ASN A 72 2.27 -6.31 -4.41
CA ASN A 72 2.17 -7.76 -4.32
C ASN A 72 3.23 -8.45 -5.19
N ASP A 73 3.43 -7.98 -6.42
CA ASP A 73 4.40 -8.56 -7.35
C ASP A 73 5.85 -8.46 -6.84
N VAL A 74 6.18 -7.44 -6.05
CA VAL A 74 7.50 -7.30 -5.41
C VAL A 74 7.57 -7.91 -4.00
N GLY A 75 6.55 -8.68 -3.60
CA GLY A 75 6.60 -9.59 -2.45
C GLY A 75 5.93 -9.11 -1.16
N PHE A 76 5.26 -7.95 -1.14
CA PHE A 76 4.50 -7.52 0.04
C PHE A 76 3.19 -8.28 0.20
N THR A 77 2.73 -8.42 1.44
CA THR A 77 1.36 -8.87 1.75
C THR A 77 0.44 -7.67 2.02
N VAL A 78 -0.78 -7.71 1.49
CA VAL A 78 -1.81 -6.68 1.74
C VAL A 78 -2.80 -7.17 2.81
N PRO A 79 -3.05 -6.41 3.88
CA PRO A 79 -4.02 -6.80 4.90
C PRO A 79 -5.46 -6.60 4.43
N ALA A 80 -6.41 -7.30 5.08
CA ALA A 80 -7.82 -7.04 4.87
C ALA A 80 -8.15 -5.57 5.21
N ASN A 81 -9.04 -4.96 4.43
CA ASN A 81 -9.46 -3.55 4.61
C ASN A 81 -8.31 -2.52 4.53
N ALA A 82 -7.27 -2.78 3.73
CA ALA A 82 -6.16 -1.85 3.52
C ALA A 82 -6.52 -0.61 2.68
N GLY A 83 -7.73 -0.53 2.11
CA GLY A 83 -8.14 0.54 1.20
C GLY A 83 -8.38 1.88 1.91
N VAL A 84 -7.33 2.55 2.36
CA VAL A 84 -7.40 3.88 3.00
C VAL A 84 -7.40 4.97 1.92
N TYR A 85 -8.47 5.76 1.85
CA TYR A 85 -8.51 6.90 0.95
C TYR A 85 -9.46 8.01 1.39
N TRP A 86 -9.22 9.20 0.83
CA TRP A 86 -10.20 10.28 0.75
C TRP A 86 -10.27 10.82 -0.68
N VAL A 87 -11.50 11.06 -1.15
CA VAL A 87 -11.75 11.82 -2.39
C VAL A 87 -12.79 12.89 -2.12
N GLY A 88 -12.62 14.05 -2.76
CA GLY A 88 -13.62 15.12 -2.76
C GLY A 88 -14.80 14.84 -3.70
N GLU A 89 -15.75 15.76 -3.72
CA GLU A 89 -16.84 15.74 -4.71
C GLU A 89 -16.30 16.08 -6.11
N ALA A 90 -16.86 15.43 -7.13
CA ALA A 90 -16.50 15.71 -8.52
C ALA A 90 -16.77 17.19 -8.88
N MET A 91 -15.81 17.83 -9.54
CA MET A 91 -15.78 19.25 -9.86
C MET A 91 -15.75 20.19 -8.63
N GLY A 92 -15.30 19.69 -7.47
CA GLY A 92 -15.13 20.47 -6.24
C GLY A 92 -13.75 21.12 -6.10
N ASP A 93 -13.58 22.00 -5.12
CA ASP A 93 -12.35 22.77 -4.86
C ASP A 93 -11.71 22.48 -3.49
N VAL A 94 -12.32 21.62 -2.68
CA VAL A 94 -11.85 21.27 -1.34
C VAL A 94 -10.67 20.30 -1.44
N ASN A 95 -9.54 20.62 -0.80
CA ASN A 95 -8.46 19.67 -0.59
C ASN A 95 -8.61 18.98 0.78
N TYR A 96 -8.10 17.76 0.90
CA TYR A 96 -8.10 17.03 2.18
C TYR A 96 -7.47 17.84 3.33
N VAL A 97 -6.40 18.59 3.04
CA VAL A 97 -5.67 19.39 4.03
C VAL A 97 -6.46 20.61 4.52
N ASP A 98 -7.46 21.05 3.77
CA ASP A 98 -8.31 22.18 4.12
C ASP A 98 -9.47 21.77 5.05
N LEU A 99 -9.67 20.46 5.25
CA LEU A 99 -10.70 19.96 6.14
C LEU A 99 -10.36 20.29 7.60
N PRO A 100 -11.34 20.72 8.42
CA PRO A 100 -11.10 21.06 9.83
C PRO A 100 -10.71 19.86 10.68
N LYS A 101 -11.03 18.65 10.21
CA LYS A 101 -10.63 17.37 10.80
C LYS A 101 -10.65 16.28 9.72
N THR A 102 -9.97 15.17 9.98
CA THR A 102 -10.18 13.93 9.23
C THR A 102 -11.67 13.56 9.26
N PRO A 103 -12.32 13.30 8.11
CA PRO A 103 -13.71 12.84 8.09
C PRO A 103 -13.88 11.53 8.87
N ASP A 104 -14.99 11.40 9.60
CA ASP A 104 -15.19 10.28 10.53
C ASP A 104 -15.09 8.91 9.84
N LYS A 105 -15.60 8.80 8.59
CA LYS A 105 -15.45 7.57 7.79
C LYS A 105 -14.02 7.26 7.38
N VAL A 106 -13.21 8.28 7.10
CA VAL A 106 -11.79 8.08 6.81
C VAL A 106 -11.06 7.63 8.07
N ALA A 107 -11.39 8.22 9.23
CA ALA A 107 -10.83 7.81 10.52
C ALA A 107 -11.19 6.35 10.88
N GLU A 108 -12.45 5.94 10.73
CA GLU A 108 -12.90 4.56 10.94
C GLU A 108 -12.11 3.56 10.07
N VAL A 109 -11.89 3.89 8.79
CA VAL A 109 -11.13 3.04 7.86
C VAL A 109 -9.65 3.00 8.23
N ILE A 110 -9.06 4.13 8.65
CA ILE A 110 -7.67 4.17 9.14
C ILE A 110 -7.49 3.27 10.37
N GLU A 111 -8.42 3.32 11.33
CA GLU A 111 -8.36 2.49 12.54
C GLU A 111 -8.42 1.00 12.20
N MET A 112 -9.35 0.60 11.32
CA MET A 112 -9.47 -0.77 10.87
C MET A 112 -8.23 -1.24 10.11
N ALA A 113 -7.73 -0.43 9.18
CA ALA A 113 -6.52 -0.73 8.41
C ALA A 113 -5.31 -0.87 9.34
N ALA A 114 -5.13 0.03 10.30
CA ALA A 114 -4.04 -0.03 11.27
C ALA A 114 -4.10 -1.32 12.12
N SER A 115 -5.29 -1.67 12.63
CA SER A 115 -5.52 -2.90 13.39
C SER A 115 -5.10 -4.15 12.59
N ASN A 116 -5.62 -4.29 11.37
CA ASN A 116 -5.36 -5.46 10.52
C ASN A 116 -3.90 -5.52 10.06
N THR A 117 -3.30 -4.36 9.75
CA THR A 117 -1.90 -4.25 9.30
C THR A 117 -0.94 -4.70 10.40
N VAL A 118 -1.13 -4.22 11.63
CA VAL A 118 -0.29 -4.62 12.77
C VAL A 118 -0.48 -6.10 13.11
N HIS A 119 -1.71 -6.60 13.06
CA HIS A 119 -1.98 -8.02 13.28
C HIS A 119 -1.23 -8.90 12.27
N LEU A 120 -1.36 -8.58 10.98
CA LEU A 120 -0.71 -9.33 9.90
C LEU A 120 0.81 -9.24 9.96
N ALA A 121 1.37 -8.07 10.25
CA ALA A 121 2.82 -7.89 10.38
C ALA A 121 3.39 -8.77 11.51
N LYS A 122 2.69 -8.84 12.66
CA LYS A 122 3.09 -9.72 13.77
C LYS A 122 3.05 -11.21 13.38
N MET A 123 2.04 -11.63 12.63
CA MET A 123 1.95 -13.02 12.14
C MET A 123 3.13 -13.35 11.21
N LEU A 124 3.44 -12.46 10.27
CA LEU A 124 4.51 -12.67 9.30
C LEU A 124 5.91 -12.58 9.93
N ALA A 125 6.09 -11.76 10.96
CA ALA A 125 7.33 -11.71 11.74
C ALA A 125 7.61 -13.03 12.48
N GLY A 126 6.56 -13.74 12.92
CA GLY A 126 6.69 -15.05 13.57
C GLY A 126 6.83 -16.21 12.58
N SER A 127 6.19 -16.11 11.41
CA SER A 127 6.22 -17.12 10.36
C SER A 127 6.06 -16.50 8.97
N ILE A 128 7.18 -16.21 8.31
CA ILE A 128 7.20 -15.82 6.90
C ILE A 128 6.67 -16.94 5.99
N TYR A 129 6.28 -16.59 4.77
CA TYR A 129 5.91 -17.55 3.73
C TYR A 129 6.94 -18.69 3.58
N PRO A 130 6.47 -19.94 3.36
CA PRO A 130 7.35 -21.10 3.27
C PRO A 130 8.29 -21.04 2.06
N GLY A 131 7.85 -20.40 0.98
CA GLY A 131 8.53 -20.43 -0.32
C GLY A 131 8.59 -21.84 -0.90
N VAL A 132 9.19 -21.97 -2.08
CA VAL A 132 9.48 -23.25 -2.71
C VAL A 132 10.95 -23.25 -3.11
N GLY A 133 11.69 -24.29 -2.73
CA GLY A 133 13.10 -24.41 -3.08
C GLY A 133 13.29 -24.42 -4.59
N LYS A 134 14.36 -23.79 -5.09
CA LYS A 134 14.81 -24.00 -6.46
C LYS A 134 15.25 -25.46 -6.57
N GLY A 135 14.56 -26.24 -7.41
CA GLY A 135 14.88 -27.66 -7.67
C GLY A 135 16.23 -27.85 -8.34
#